data_AF-A0A930EXK6-F1
#
_entry.id   AF-A0A930EXK6-F1
#
_cell.length_a   1.000
_cell.length_b   1.000
_cell.length_c   1.000
_cell.angle_alpha   90.00
_cell.angle_beta   90.00
_cell.angle_gamma   90.00
#
_symmetry.space_group_name_H-M   'P 1'
#
loop_
_entity.id
_entity.type
_entity.pdbx_description
1 polymer ?
#
loop_
_entity_poly.entity_id
_entity_poly.type
_entity_poly.pdbx_seq_one_letter_code
_entity_poly.pdbx_strand_id
1 'polypeptide(L)' 'IKCADWIIDLGPEGGDGGGTIVAQGTPEDIIKVKESWTGQYLKKTIEWTKEHQK' A
#
# COMPACT_ATOMS: atom_id res chain seq x y z
N ILE A 1 4.12 5.98 5.53
CA ILE A 1 3.88 4.94 4.50
C ILE A 1 4.52 5.32 3.17
N LYS A 2 4.12 6.42 2.50
CA LYS A 2 4.69 6.79 1.18
C LYS A 2 6.21 7.03 1.14
N CYS A 3 6.83 7.35 2.27
CA CYS A 3 8.27 7.56 2.39
C CYS A 3 9.03 6.33 2.92
N ALA A 4 8.38 5.17 3.05
CA ALA A 4 9.04 3.96 3.50
C ALA A 4 9.81 3.32 2.35
N ASP A 5 10.97 2.72 2.63
CA ASP A 5 11.72 1.98 1.62
C ASP A 5 11.07 0.62 1.30
N TRP A 6 10.40 0.03 2.29
CA TRP A 6 9.73 -1.27 2.18
C TRP A 6 8.47 -1.32 3.03
N ILE A 7 7.45 -2.02 2.53
CA ILE A 7 6.16 -2.21 3.18
C ILE A 7 5.84 -3.71 3.20
N ILE A 8 5.26 -4.17 4.31
CA ILE A 8 4.59 -5.47 4.42
C ILE A 8 3.13 -5.16 4.76
N ASP A 9 2.22 -5.55 3.88
CA ASP A 9 0.79 -5.32 4.02
C ASP A 9 0.08 -6.59 4.51
N LEU A 10 -0.67 -6.45 5.59
CA LEU A 10 -1.33 -7.56 6.28
C LEU A 10 -2.85 -7.47 6.09
N GLY A 11 -3.49 -8.62 5.91
CA GLY A 11 -4.93 -8.69 5.67
C GLY A 11 -5.36 -10.09 5.21
N PRO A 12 -6.36 -10.20 4.31
CA PRO A 12 -7.09 -9.12 3.62
C PRO A 12 -8.05 -8.32 4.50
N GLU A 13 -8.50 -8.90 5.61
CA GLU A 13 -9.42 -8.28 6.55
C GLU A 13 -8.79 -8.19 7.97
N GLY A 14 -9.56 -7.69 8.94
CA GLY A 14 -9.19 -7.72 10.35
C GLY A 14 -9.68 -8.98 11.09
N GLY A 15 -9.09 -9.28 12.25
CA GLY A 15 -9.49 -10.42 13.09
C GLY A 15 -9.23 -11.77 12.41
N ASP A 16 -10.19 -12.70 12.51
CA ASP A 16 -10.07 -14.06 11.97
C ASP A 16 -9.93 -14.11 10.44
N GLY A 17 -10.34 -13.05 9.74
CA GLY A 17 -10.17 -12.91 8.29
C GLY A 17 -8.83 -12.30 7.86
N GLY A 18 -7.95 -12.01 8.82
CA GLY A 18 -6.64 -11.41 8.60
C GLY A 18 -5.47 -12.36 8.81
N GLY A 19 -4.29 -11.79 9.09
CA GLY A 19 -3.10 -12.54 9.48
C GLY A 19 -2.28 -13.12 8.32
N THR A 20 -2.62 -12.78 7.07
CA THR A 20 -1.83 -13.16 5.90
C THR A 20 -1.08 -11.98 5.31
N ILE A 21 0.04 -12.24 4.64
CA ILE A 21 0.75 -11.23 3.85
C ILE A 21 0.00 -11.09 2.53
N VAL A 22 -0.63 -9.92 2.33
CA VAL A 22 -1.35 -9.59 1.10
C VAL A 22 -0.40 -9.03 0.04
N ALA A 23 0.57 -8.22 0.47
CA ALA A 23 1.59 -7.65 -0.39
C ALA A 23 2.88 -7.35 0.39
N GLN A 24 4.02 -7.37 -0.30
CA GLN A 24 5.28 -6.85 0.23
C GLN A 24 6.11 -6.24 -0.90
N GLY A 25 6.81 -5.14 -0.61
CA GLY A 25 7.58 -4.44 -1.64
C GLY A 25 7.82 -2.97 -1.32
N THR A 26 8.34 -2.25 -2.31
CA THR A 26 8.43 -0.78 -2.26
C THR A 26 7.02 -0.15 -2.30
N PRO A 27 6.83 1.12 -1.90
CA PRO A 27 5.55 1.81 -2.06
C PRO A 27 4.98 1.70 -3.48
N GLU A 28 5.82 1.79 -4.50
CA GLU A 28 5.46 1.65 -5.92
C GLU A 28 4.97 0.25 -6.28
N ASP A 29 5.41 -0.78 -5.58
CA ASP A 29 4.95 -2.16 -5.78
C ASP A 29 3.61 -2.39 -5.09
N ILE A 30 3.44 -1.89 -3.86
CA ILE A 30 2.18 -2.05 -3.10
C ILE A 30 0.99 -1.44 -3.85
N ILE A 31 1.16 -0.27 -4.49
CA ILE A 31 0.05 0.39 -5.21
C ILE A 31 -0.41 -0.37 -6.47
N LYS A 32 0.33 -1.37 -6.93
CA LYS A 32 -0.04 -2.22 -8.08
C LYS A 32 -0.88 -3.43 -7.65
N VAL A 33 -0.89 -3.78 -6.37
CA VAL A 33 -1.64 -4.92 -5.83
C VAL A 33 -3.09 -4.52 -5.57
N LYS A 34 -4.05 -5.14 -6.25
CA LYS A 34 -5.48 -4.76 -6.17
C LYS A 34 -6.11 -5.22 -4.85
N GLU A 35 -5.62 -6.32 -4.33
CA GLU A 35 -6.05 -6.99 -3.10
C GLU A 35 -5.58 -6.22 -1.85
N SER A 36 -4.61 -5.31 -2.00
CA SER A 36 -4.08 -4.48 -0.92
C SER A 36 -4.95 -3.24 -0.70
N TRP A 37 -5.71 -3.21 0.39
CA TRP A 37 -6.40 -1.99 0.83
C TRP A 37 -5.42 -0.83 0.99
N THR A 38 -4.25 -1.10 1.60
CA THR A 38 -3.17 -0.12 1.75
C THR A 38 -2.75 0.45 0.40
N GLY A 39 -2.53 -0.39 -0.61
CA GLY A 39 -2.14 0.01 -1.96
C GLY A 39 -3.16 0.91 -2.64
N GLN A 40 -4.46 0.60 -2.50
CA GLN A 40 -5.53 1.41 -3.09
C GLN A 40 -5.55 2.85 -2.56
N TYR A 41 -5.33 3.06 -1.27
CA TYR A 41 -5.28 4.40 -0.67
C TYR A 41 -3.92 5.08 -0.86
N LEU A 42 -2.83 4.32 -0.78
CA LEU A 42 -1.47 4.82 -0.95
C LEU A 42 -1.27 5.40 -2.35
N LYS A 43 -1.87 4.78 -3.37
CA LYS A 43 -1.83 5.25 -4.76
C LYS A 43 -2.27 6.70 -4.89
N LYS A 44 -3.44 7.04 -4.33
CA LYS A 44 -4.00 8.41 -4.35
C LYS A 44 -3.05 9.42 -3.70
N THR A 45 -2.40 9.01 -2.61
CA THR A 45 -1.47 9.88 -1.88
C THR A 45 -0.17 10.13 -2.67
N ILE A 46 0.37 9.09 -3.31
CA ILE A 46 1.57 9.19 -4.16
C ILE A 46 1.28 10.08 -5.38
N GLU A 47 0.15 9.88 -6.05
CA GLU A 47 -0.28 10.69 -7.20
C GLU A 47 -0.41 12.17 -6.82
N TRP A 48 -1.14 12.47 -5.73
CA TRP A 48 -1.27 13.84 -5.21
C TRP A 48 0.09 14.48 -4.91
N THR A 49 1.01 13.72 -4.32
CA THR A 49 2.35 14.24 -3.97
C THR A 49 3.15 14.60 -5.22
N LYS A 50 3.11 13.75 -6.26
CA LYS A 50 3.80 14.00 -7.54
C LYS A 50 3.26 15.24 -8.25
N GLU A 51 1.98 15.53 -8.10
CA GLU A 51 1.36 16.72 -8.68
C GLU A 51 1.75 18.03 -7.96
N HIS A 52 1.99 17.99 -6.65
CA HIS A 52 2.16 19.18 -5.80
C HIS A 52 3.60 19.42 -5.29
N GLN A 53 4.55 18.52 -5.59
CA GLN A 53 5.97 18.71 -5.29
C GLN A 53 6.79 19.23 -6.49
N LYS A 54 6.15 19.84 -7.49
CA LYS A 54 6.86 20.56 -8.57
C LYS A 54 7.29 21.95 -8.15
#